data_AF-A0A8C8IKV2-F1
#
_entry.id   AF-A0A8C8IKV2-F1
#
_cell.length_a   1.000
_cell.length_b   1.000
_cell.length_c   1.000
_cell.angle_alpha   90.00
_cell.angle_beta   90.00
_cell.angle_gamma   90.00
#
_symmetry.space_group_name_H-M   'P 1'
#
loop_
_entity.id
_entity.type
_entity.pdbx_description
1 polymer ?
#
loop_
_entity_poly.entity_id
_entity_poly.type
_entity_poly.pdbx_seq_one_letter_code
_entity_poly.pdbx_strand_id
1 'polypeptide(L)'
;KACTPYWSTGPEIETLAFPPPPSKGGIAVTTEDLECLDNGQFLNDVIIDFYLKYLLLERVPQDVADRAHVFSSFFYKQLTRRDNASEDSTSVSAQRRRHQRVKTWTRHVDIFQKDFLFVPVNQEAHWYLVVICFPGLEEPQCEEGSSPASLRGTGGEKPDEAQAEEEASGSKKLNGISEVTPESISTDNQDKLTVTGMCVCSPLILITLIYVLDKYAGWKTRAVVCGPCILIMNSLKFSLHERIFKLLREYLQSEWELRRGSVREFSSEQMRGSHCKVPLQDNSSDCGLYLLQYVESFLQDPVVHFELPLCLERWFPRQQVRRKRDEIRDLVLHLSTISNLFTFVFTHTCMLTSPY
;
A
#
# COMPACT_ATOMS: atom_id res chain seq x y z
N LYS A 1 -58.90 14.30 13.18
CA LYS A 1 -57.45 14.45 13.48
C LYS A 1 -56.89 13.04 13.60
N ALA A 2 -56.27 12.53 12.53
CA ALA A 2 -55.72 11.18 12.50
C ALA A 2 -54.32 11.19 13.13
N CYS A 3 -54.07 10.25 14.04
CA CYS A 3 -52.73 9.99 14.58
C CYS A 3 -51.94 9.18 13.55
N THR A 4 -50.80 9.70 13.11
CA THR A 4 -49.76 8.92 12.43
C THR A 4 -48.85 8.28 13.48
N PRO A 5 -48.45 7.00 13.34
CA PRO A 5 -47.50 6.38 14.25
C PRO A 5 -46.09 6.87 13.93
N TYR A 6 -45.42 7.45 14.93
CA TYR A 6 -43.98 7.62 14.93
C TYR A 6 -43.36 6.22 14.94
N TRP A 7 -42.64 5.85 13.88
CA TRP A 7 -41.60 4.84 14.01
C TRP A 7 -40.47 5.50 14.80
N SER A 8 -40.16 4.98 15.97
CA SER A 8 -38.93 5.32 16.68
C SER A 8 -37.85 4.41 16.11
N THR A 9 -36.90 4.96 15.36
CA THR A 9 -35.63 4.27 15.08
C THR A 9 -34.96 3.99 16.41
N GLY A 10 -34.60 2.73 16.63
CA GLY A 10 -33.74 2.33 17.75
C GLY A 10 -32.37 2.99 17.63
N PRO A 11 -31.53 2.91 18.69
CA PRO A 11 -30.16 3.42 18.63
C PRO A 11 -29.38 2.70 17.52
N GLU A 12 -28.74 3.49 16.64
CA GLU A 12 -27.79 3.00 15.63
C GLU A 12 -26.76 2.10 16.30
N ILE A 13 -26.68 0.83 15.89
CA ILE A 13 -25.76 -0.13 16.50
C ILE A 13 -24.43 -0.02 15.76
N GLU A 14 -23.48 0.71 16.37
CA GLU A 14 -22.09 0.72 15.94
C GLU A 14 -21.57 -0.72 15.88
N THR A 15 -21.23 -1.17 14.66
CA THR A 15 -20.87 -2.57 14.42
C THR A 15 -19.38 -2.79 14.68
N LEU A 16 -18.52 -1.83 14.36
CA LEU A 16 -17.07 -1.91 14.54
C LEU A 16 -16.45 -0.52 14.69
N ALA A 17 -15.46 -0.36 15.57
CA ALA A 17 -14.53 0.77 15.55
C ALA A 17 -13.13 0.27 15.17
N PHE A 18 -12.55 0.76 14.06
CA PHE A 18 -11.24 0.31 13.58
C PHE A 18 -10.23 1.45 13.35
N PRO A 19 -9.01 1.38 13.91
CA PRO A 19 -8.56 0.41 14.91
C PRO A 19 -9.34 0.57 16.23
N PRO A 20 -9.47 -0.51 17.02
CA PRO A 20 -10.24 -0.46 18.26
C PRO A 20 -9.56 0.43 19.32
N PRO A 21 -10.34 1.03 20.24
CA PRO A 21 -9.80 1.70 21.42
C PRO A 21 -8.85 0.77 22.20
N PRO A 22 -7.74 1.29 22.78
CA PRO A 22 -7.39 2.70 23.01
C PRO A 22 -6.68 3.40 21.83
N SER A 23 -6.59 2.75 20.67
CA SER A 23 -5.95 3.32 19.48
C SER A 23 -6.67 4.61 19.04
N LYS A 24 -5.91 5.63 18.62
CA LYS A 24 -6.47 6.91 18.17
C LYS A 24 -6.90 6.85 16.70
N GLY A 25 -7.91 7.65 16.36
CA GLY A 25 -8.40 7.81 15.00
C GLY A 25 -9.22 6.60 14.50
N GLY A 26 -9.93 5.91 15.38
CA GLY A 26 -10.87 4.84 14.99
C GLY A 26 -11.92 5.35 14.01
N ILE A 27 -12.24 4.52 13.02
CA ILE A 27 -13.34 4.69 12.07
C ILE A 27 -14.47 3.79 12.55
N ALA A 28 -15.61 4.38 12.89
CA ALA A 28 -16.82 3.64 13.22
C ALA A 28 -17.49 3.17 11.92
N VAL A 29 -17.82 1.89 11.84
CA VAL A 29 -18.57 1.26 10.76
C VAL A 29 -19.90 0.78 11.33
N THR A 30 -21.00 1.30 10.80
CA THR A 30 -22.36 0.93 11.23
C THR A 30 -22.96 -0.15 10.34
N THR A 31 -24.16 -0.63 10.70
CA THR A 31 -24.88 -1.59 9.85
C THR A 31 -25.34 -0.93 8.54
N GLU A 32 -25.70 0.34 8.57
CA GLU A 32 -26.09 1.14 7.38
C GLU A 32 -24.90 1.29 6.41
N ASP A 33 -23.68 1.45 6.93
CA ASP A 33 -22.48 1.47 6.09
C ASP A 33 -22.29 0.15 5.33
N LEU A 34 -22.67 -0.98 5.93
CA LEU A 34 -22.57 -2.29 5.28
C LEU A 34 -23.59 -2.49 4.16
N GLU A 35 -24.69 -1.73 4.13
CA GLU A 35 -25.68 -1.80 3.04
C GLU A 35 -25.05 -1.40 1.69
N CYS A 36 -24.04 -0.53 1.69
CA CYS A 36 -23.34 -0.15 0.46
C CYS A 36 -22.50 -1.29 -0.15
N LEU A 37 -22.28 -2.37 0.60
CA LEU A 37 -21.66 -3.60 0.11
C LEU A 37 -22.65 -4.51 -0.61
N ASP A 38 -23.94 -4.21 -0.64
CA ASP A 38 -24.90 -4.98 -1.44
C ASP A 38 -24.62 -4.86 -2.94
N ASN A 39 -25.07 -5.85 -3.71
CA ASN A 39 -24.87 -5.88 -5.16
C ASN A 39 -25.46 -4.64 -5.82
N GLY A 40 -24.67 -4.00 -6.68
CA GLY A 40 -25.10 -2.83 -7.44
C GLY A 40 -25.00 -1.50 -6.71
N GLN A 41 -24.66 -1.48 -5.41
CA GLN A 41 -24.53 -0.24 -4.64
C GLN A 41 -23.14 0.42 -4.77
N PHE A 42 -23.09 1.74 -4.75
CA PHE A 42 -21.81 2.48 -4.68
C PHE A 42 -21.25 2.42 -3.27
N LEU A 43 -19.94 2.16 -3.14
CA LEU A 43 -19.29 2.22 -1.82
C LEU A 43 -19.32 3.65 -1.26
N ASN A 44 -19.53 3.76 0.04
CA ASN A 44 -19.49 5.03 0.76
C ASN A 44 -18.07 5.34 1.29
N ASP A 45 -17.90 6.55 1.80
CA ASP A 45 -16.61 7.03 2.34
C ASP A 45 -16.10 6.17 3.50
N VAL A 46 -17.01 5.70 4.38
CA VAL A 46 -16.67 4.93 5.59
C VAL A 46 -16.01 3.60 5.21
N ILE A 47 -16.60 2.85 4.29
CA ILE A 47 -16.07 1.56 3.83
C ILE A 47 -14.73 1.73 3.10
N ILE A 48 -14.59 2.79 2.28
CA ILE A 48 -13.32 3.09 1.60
C ILE A 48 -12.21 3.37 2.62
N ASP A 49 -12.43 4.33 3.52
CA ASP A 49 -11.43 4.74 4.50
C ASP A 49 -11.11 3.61 5.49
N PHE A 50 -12.11 2.84 5.91
CA PHE A 50 -11.94 1.65 6.74
C PHE A 50 -11.01 0.63 6.08
N TYR A 51 -11.33 0.21 4.85
CA TYR A 51 -10.59 -0.87 4.20
C TYR A 51 -9.15 -0.46 3.87
N LEU A 52 -8.94 0.77 3.40
CA LEU A 52 -7.58 1.27 3.14
C LEU A 52 -6.75 1.35 4.42
N LYS A 53 -7.36 1.73 5.54
CA LYS A 53 -6.69 1.73 6.84
C LYS A 53 -6.36 0.32 7.31
N TYR A 54 -7.29 -0.63 7.13
CA TYR A 54 -7.05 -2.04 7.42
C TYR A 54 -5.89 -2.60 6.61
N LEU A 55 -5.80 -2.28 5.31
CA LEU A 55 -4.70 -2.72 4.46
C LEU A 55 -3.32 -2.33 5.04
N LEU A 56 -3.17 -1.06 5.45
CA LEU A 56 -1.91 -0.56 6.00
C LEU A 56 -1.57 -1.10 7.39
N LEU A 57 -2.57 -1.36 8.24
CA LEU A 57 -2.33 -1.77 9.62
C LEU A 57 -2.17 -3.29 9.78
N GLU A 58 -2.89 -4.10 8.99
CA GLU A 58 -3.05 -5.53 9.26
C GLU A 58 -2.65 -6.43 8.09
N ARG A 59 -2.60 -5.93 6.85
CA ARG A 59 -2.35 -6.77 5.66
C ARG A 59 -0.93 -6.70 5.12
N VAL A 60 -0.21 -5.62 5.39
CA VAL A 60 1.11 -5.39 4.81
C VAL A 60 2.17 -5.39 5.92
N PRO A 61 3.40 -5.82 5.62
CA PRO A 61 4.53 -5.67 6.54
C PRO A 61 4.73 -4.22 6.98
N GLN A 62 5.17 -4.01 8.22
CA GLN A 62 5.33 -2.68 8.81
C GLN A 62 6.30 -1.80 8.01
N ASP A 63 7.36 -2.36 7.42
CA ASP A 63 8.30 -1.64 6.58
C ASP A 63 7.65 -1.07 5.31
N VAL A 64 6.69 -1.80 4.72
CA VAL A 64 5.90 -1.32 3.59
C VAL A 64 4.92 -0.23 4.06
N ALA A 65 4.25 -0.44 5.20
CA ALA A 65 3.34 0.54 5.78
C ALA A 65 4.04 1.86 6.13
N ASP A 66 5.27 1.80 6.66
CA ASP A 66 6.07 2.97 7.05
C ASP A 66 6.52 3.79 5.84
N ARG A 67 6.61 3.18 4.66
CA ARG A 67 6.91 3.86 3.40
C ARG A 67 5.65 4.41 2.71
N ALA A 68 4.46 4.07 3.18
CA ALA A 68 3.20 4.51 2.62
C ALA A 68 2.45 5.49 3.52
N HIS A 69 1.55 6.26 2.91
CA HIS A 69 0.52 7.03 3.60
C HIS A 69 -0.77 7.02 2.80
N VAL A 70 -1.91 6.78 3.46
CA VAL A 70 -3.23 6.89 2.86
C VAL A 70 -3.92 8.13 3.43
N PHE A 71 -4.34 9.03 2.56
CA PHE A 71 -5.24 10.12 2.92
C PHE A 71 -6.69 9.62 3.03
N SER A 72 -7.48 10.21 3.91
CA SER A 72 -8.94 9.97 3.92
C SER A 72 -9.60 10.50 2.65
N SER A 73 -10.74 9.93 2.26
CA SER A 73 -11.52 10.37 1.09
C SER A 73 -11.91 11.85 1.12
N PHE A 74 -11.99 12.42 2.32
CA PHE A 74 -12.29 13.84 2.53
C PHE A 74 -11.14 14.78 2.16
N PHE A 75 -9.90 14.30 2.08
CA PHE A 75 -8.74 15.15 1.79
C PHE A 75 -8.91 15.91 0.47
N TYR A 76 -9.13 15.20 -0.63
CA TYR A 76 -9.22 15.85 -1.94
C TYR A 76 -10.51 16.68 -2.08
N LYS A 77 -11.60 16.21 -1.48
CA LYS A 77 -12.87 16.95 -1.40
C LYS A 77 -12.67 18.31 -0.72
N GLN A 78 -11.94 18.34 0.40
CA GLN A 78 -11.67 19.55 1.16
C GLN A 78 -10.61 20.46 0.50
N LEU A 79 -9.61 19.86 -0.15
CA LEU A 79 -8.61 20.59 -0.94
C LEU A 79 -9.29 21.36 -2.09
N THR A 80 -10.27 20.74 -2.76
CA THR A 80 -10.88 21.25 -3.98
C THR A 80 -12.23 21.95 -3.82
N ARG A 81 -12.75 22.04 -2.59
CA ARG A 81 -13.98 22.80 -2.31
C ARG A 81 -13.88 24.22 -2.85
N ARG A 82 -15.03 24.79 -3.25
CA ARG A 82 -15.12 26.19 -3.64
C ARG A 82 -14.80 27.09 -2.45
N ASP A 83 -14.15 28.19 -2.74
CA ASP A 83 -13.84 29.19 -1.74
C ASP A 83 -15.13 29.88 -1.28
N ASN A 84 -15.17 30.27 0.00
CA ASN A 84 -16.27 31.07 0.52
C ASN A 84 -16.00 32.57 0.31
N ALA A 85 -17.02 33.40 0.51
CA ALA A 85 -16.92 34.86 0.30
C ALA A 85 -15.81 35.53 1.14
N SER A 86 -15.51 34.97 2.32
CA SER A 86 -14.43 35.49 3.19
C SER A 86 -13.05 35.12 2.66
N GLU A 87 -12.85 33.91 2.14
CA GLU A 87 -11.58 33.44 1.60
C GLU A 87 -11.25 34.18 0.29
N ASP A 88 -12.27 34.48 -0.52
CA ASP A 88 -12.09 35.12 -1.83
C ASP A 88 -11.69 36.61 -1.75
N SER A 89 -12.02 37.27 -0.64
CA SER A 89 -11.64 38.66 -0.38
C SER A 89 -10.24 38.83 0.20
N THR A 90 -9.56 37.74 0.56
CA THR A 90 -8.17 37.82 1.06
C THR A 90 -7.15 37.94 -0.07
N SER A 91 -6.07 38.66 0.17
CA SER A 91 -4.93 38.77 -0.78
C SER A 91 -4.09 37.48 -0.89
N VAL A 92 -4.52 36.38 -0.28
CA VAL A 92 -3.80 35.11 -0.26
C VAL A 92 -4.06 34.34 -1.56
N SER A 93 -2.99 33.81 -2.17
CA SER A 93 -3.10 33.01 -3.39
C SER A 93 -4.06 31.82 -3.21
N ALA A 94 -4.79 31.46 -4.26
CA ALA A 94 -5.74 30.36 -4.22
C ALA A 94 -5.08 29.02 -3.82
N GLN A 95 -3.81 28.82 -4.17
CA GLN A 95 -3.00 27.67 -3.75
C GLN A 95 -2.84 27.61 -2.24
N ARG A 96 -2.40 28.71 -1.60
CA ARG A 96 -2.24 28.76 -0.15
C ARG A 96 -3.57 28.60 0.59
N ARG A 97 -4.65 29.17 0.06
CA ARG A 97 -6.01 28.99 0.61
C ARG A 97 -6.45 27.53 0.56
N ARG A 98 -6.23 26.83 -0.57
CA ARG A 98 -6.47 25.38 -0.69
C ARG A 98 -5.70 24.57 0.34
N HIS A 99 -4.40 24.82 0.45
CA HIS A 99 -3.52 24.11 1.40
C HIS A 99 -3.94 24.34 2.86
N GLN A 100 -4.25 25.58 3.25
CA GLN A 100 -4.67 25.93 4.61
C GLN A 100 -5.85 25.09 5.13
N ARG A 101 -6.75 24.66 4.24
CA ARG A 101 -7.91 23.83 4.59
C ARG A 101 -7.56 22.40 4.98
N VAL A 102 -6.43 21.90 4.50
CA VAL A 102 -6.01 20.50 4.67
C VAL A 102 -4.67 20.37 5.40
N LYS A 103 -4.03 21.48 5.80
CA LYS A 103 -2.72 21.50 6.48
C LYS A 103 -2.63 20.61 7.72
N THR A 104 -3.76 20.31 8.37
CA THR A 104 -3.80 19.47 9.58
C THR A 104 -3.76 17.97 9.27
N TRP A 105 -4.06 17.55 8.04
CA TRP A 105 -4.04 16.12 7.66
C TRP A 105 -2.66 15.51 7.84
N THR A 106 -1.61 16.29 7.60
CA THR A 106 -0.22 15.85 7.72
C THR A 106 0.40 16.25 9.05
N ARG A 107 -0.34 16.79 10.04
CA ARG A 107 0.25 17.40 11.26
C ARG A 107 1.29 16.53 11.95
N HIS A 108 1.08 15.22 11.96
CA HIS A 108 1.92 14.23 12.63
C HIS A 108 2.63 13.25 11.67
N VAL A 109 2.73 13.59 10.38
CA VAL A 109 3.41 12.76 9.38
C VAL A 109 4.18 13.63 8.39
N ASP A 110 5.43 13.26 8.11
CA ASP A 110 6.22 13.85 7.02
C ASP A 110 5.99 13.04 5.74
N ILE A 111 5.13 13.56 4.86
CA ILE A 111 4.77 12.87 3.61
C ILE A 111 5.93 12.80 2.60
N PHE A 112 6.99 13.60 2.78
CA PHE A 112 8.15 13.57 1.87
C PHE A 112 9.18 12.50 2.25
N GLN A 113 9.00 11.82 3.38
CA GLN A 113 9.74 10.61 3.75
C GLN A 113 9.05 9.33 3.27
N LYS A 114 7.87 9.44 2.67
CA LYS A 114 7.10 8.33 2.14
C LYS A 114 7.45 8.12 0.68
N ASP A 115 7.36 6.87 0.25
CA ASP A 115 7.46 6.50 -1.16
C ASP A 115 6.11 6.62 -1.85
N PHE A 116 5.02 6.30 -1.16
CA PHE A 116 3.69 6.25 -1.77
C PHE A 116 2.66 7.01 -0.94
N LEU A 117 1.99 7.98 -1.56
CA LEU A 117 0.82 8.64 -0.99
C LEU A 117 -0.42 8.23 -1.79
N PHE A 118 -1.32 7.50 -1.15
CA PHE A 118 -2.60 7.10 -1.74
C PHE A 118 -3.66 8.17 -1.43
N VAL A 119 -4.29 8.68 -2.48
CA VAL A 119 -5.36 9.67 -2.39
C VAL A 119 -6.61 9.09 -3.05
N PRO A 120 -7.56 8.53 -2.27
CA PRO A 120 -8.86 8.15 -2.80
C PRO A 120 -9.66 9.39 -3.20
N VAL A 121 -10.24 9.38 -4.40
CA VAL A 121 -11.00 10.52 -4.93
C VAL A 121 -12.38 10.08 -5.37
N ASN A 122 -13.39 10.81 -4.89
CA ASN A 122 -14.76 10.70 -5.35
C ASN A 122 -15.19 12.01 -6.03
N GLN A 123 -15.58 11.93 -7.30
CA GLN A 123 -16.17 13.05 -8.04
C GLN A 123 -17.38 12.54 -8.81
N GLU A 124 -18.52 13.21 -8.70
CA GLU A 124 -19.75 12.85 -9.43
C GLU A 124 -20.17 11.38 -9.23
N ALA A 125 -20.10 10.89 -7.98
CA ALA A 125 -20.38 9.50 -7.60
C ALA A 125 -19.46 8.46 -8.26
N HIS A 126 -18.25 8.87 -8.66
CA HIS A 126 -17.25 8.00 -9.25
C HIS A 126 -15.95 8.00 -8.43
N TRP A 127 -15.57 6.81 -7.98
CA TRP A 127 -14.32 6.56 -7.27
C TRP A 127 -13.16 6.26 -8.22
N TYR A 128 -12.03 6.91 -7.99
CA TYR A 128 -10.76 6.58 -8.63
C TYR A 128 -9.60 6.84 -7.67
N LEU A 129 -8.45 6.23 -7.96
CA LEU A 129 -7.27 6.33 -7.11
C LEU A 129 -6.25 7.28 -7.74
N VAL A 130 -5.64 8.11 -6.90
CA VAL A 130 -4.38 8.78 -7.23
C VAL A 130 -3.27 8.25 -6.32
N VAL A 131 -2.10 7.99 -6.90
CA VAL A 131 -0.89 7.61 -6.17
C VAL A 131 0.21 8.61 -6.48
N ILE A 132 0.68 9.33 -5.46
CA ILE A 132 1.87 10.18 -5.57
C ILE A 132 3.07 9.31 -5.18
N CYS A 133 4.00 9.14 -6.11
CA CYS A 133 5.18 8.29 -5.93
C CYS A 133 6.40 9.15 -5.70
N PHE A 134 7.23 8.76 -4.74
CA PHE A 134 8.50 9.35 -4.35
C PHE A 134 8.49 10.89 -4.27
N PRO A 135 7.55 11.50 -3.53
CA PRO A 135 7.43 12.97 -3.45
C PRO A 135 8.67 13.65 -2.86
N GLY A 136 9.51 12.92 -2.11
CA GLY A 136 10.76 13.43 -1.57
C GLY A 136 11.91 13.52 -2.58
N LEU A 137 11.94 12.67 -3.61
CA LEU A 137 13.05 12.59 -4.57
C LEU A 137 13.01 13.74 -5.57
N GLU A 138 14.16 14.36 -5.85
CA GLU A 138 14.28 15.43 -6.85
C GLU A 138 14.41 14.90 -8.28
N GLU A 139 15.18 13.82 -8.44
CA GLU A 139 15.42 13.17 -9.72
C GLU A 139 15.18 11.67 -9.62
N PRO A 140 14.89 10.99 -10.75
CA PRO A 140 14.80 9.54 -10.78
C PRO A 140 16.11 8.88 -10.34
N GLN A 141 16.01 7.91 -9.44
CA GLN A 141 17.14 7.11 -8.96
C GLN A 141 17.06 5.70 -9.56
N CYS A 142 18.19 5.20 -10.05
CA CYS A 142 18.35 3.79 -10.39
C CYS A 142 18.75 3.04 -9.13
N GLU A 143 17.90 2.14 -8.65
CA GLU A 143 18.30 1.18 -7.62
C GLU A 143 18.67 -0.15 -8.28
N GLU A 144 19.88 -0.63 -8.01
CA GLU A 144 20.24 -2.03 -8.22
C GLU A 144 19.50 -2.85 -7.18
N GLY A 145 18.63 -3.77 -7.59
CA GLY A 145 17.78 -4.54 -6.69
C GLY A 145 18.61 -5.26 -5.62
N SER A 146 18.68 -4.68 -4.42
CA SER A 146 19.34 -5.31 -3.28
C SER A 146 18.37 -6.32 -2.66
N SER A 147 18.81 -7.58 -2.61
CA SER A 147 18.13 -8.60 -1.81
C SER A 147 18.17 -8.19 -0.33
N PRO A 148 17.18 -8.57 0.50
CA PRO A 148 17.19 -8.28 1.93
C PRO A 148 18.17 -9.21 2.65
N ALA A 149 19.47 -8.98 2.46
CA ALA A 149 20.54 -9.53 3.28
C ALA A 149 21.80 -8.69 3.09
N SER A 150 22.39 -8.25 4.21
CA SER A 150 23.67 -7.54 4.35
C SER A 150 23.69 -6.02 4.17
N LEU A 151 23.17 -5.30 5.17
CA LEU A 151 23.84 -4.09 5.67
C LEU A 151 23.89 -4.12 7.22
N ARG A 152 24.88 -4.86 7.73
CA ARG A 152 25.52 -4.73 9.03
C ARG A 152 26.99 -4.95 8.73
N GLY A 153 27.96 -4.12 9.08
CA GLY A 153 28.00 -2.85 9.78
C GLY A 153 29.48 -2.46 9.76
N THR A 154 29.76 -1.17 9.70
CA THR A 154 31.11 -0.61 9.88
C THR A 154 31.63 -0.93 11.28
N GLY A 155 32.84 -1.47 11.35
CA GLY A 155 33.65 -1.62 12.55
C GLY A 155 35.10 -1.74 12.12
N GLY A 156 35.86 -0.66 12.33
CA GLY A 156 37.27 -0.62 11.94
C GLY A 156 38.15 -1.39 12.93
N GLU A 157 39.25 -1.92 12.41
CA GLU A 157 40.55 -2.04 13.08
C GLU A 157 41.60 -2.43 12.01
N LYS A 158 42.69 -1.66 11.98
CA LYS A 158 43.96 -1.99 11.28
C LYS A 158 44.74 -2.98 12.17
N PRO A 159 45.60 -3.87 11.62
CA PRO A 159 46.98 -3.44 11.30
C PRO A 159 47.72 -4.16 10.14
N ASP A 160 48.68 -3.41 9.62
CA ASP A 160 50.05 -3.76 9.20
C ASP A 160 50.40 -4.61 7.96
N GLU A 161 51.57 -4.22 7.45
CA GLU A 161 52.20 -4.40 6.15
C GLU A 161 52.83 -5.78 5.95
N ALA A 162 52.87 -6.25 4.69
CA ALA A 162 54.09 -6.82 4.10
C ALA A 162 53.97 -6.86 2.56
N GLN A 163 55.03 -6.38 1.92
CA GLN A 163 55.28 -6.38 0.48
C GLN A 163 55.78 -7.76 0.01
N ALA A 164 55.45 -8.14 -1.24
CA ALA A 164 56.38 -8.80 -2.17
C ALA A 164 55.80 -8.82 -3.59
N GLU A 165 56.60 -8.36 -4.54
CA GLU A 165 56.37 -8.33 -5.99
C GLU A 165 56.88 -9.62 -6.68
N GLU A 166 56.64 -9.65 -8.00
CA GLU A 166 57.29 -10.47 -9.05
C GLU A 166 56.87 -11.95 -9.20
N GLU A 167 56.74 -12.55 -10.39
CA GLU A 167 56.68 -12.09 -11.78
C GLU A 167 56.26 -13.30 -12.66
N ALA A 168 55.78 -12.98 -13.87
CA ALA A 168 56.03 -13.67 -15.15
C ALA A 168 55.56 -15.13 -15.46
N SER A 169 54.83 -15.17 -16.58
CA SER A 169 55.06 -16.05 -17.76
C SER A 169 54.55 -17.50 -17.76
N GLY A 170 53.86 -17.87 -18.84
CA GLY A 170 53.81 -19.28 -19.27
C GLY A 170 52.55 -19.73 -19.99
N SER A 171 52.41 -19.38 -21.26
CA SER A 171 51.40 -19.91 -22.17
C SER A 171 51.65 -21.39 -22.53
N LYS A 172 50.55 -22.17 -22.65
CA LYS A 172 50.29 -23.32 -23.57
C LYS A 172 49.65 -24.51 -22.83
N LYS A 173 48.89 -25.42 -23.42
CA LYS A 173 47.96 -25.50 -24.57
C LYS A 173 47.45 -26.96 -24.53
N LEU A 174 46.16 -27.16 -24.83
CA LEU A 174 45.59 -28.33 -25.53
C LEU A 174 45.32 -29.67 -24.79
N ASN A 175 44.01 -29.93 -24.67
CA ASN A 175 43.20 -31.05 -25.18
C ASN A 175 43.49 -32.52 -24.85
N GLY A 176 42.37 -33.24 -24.65
CA GLY A 176 42.18 -34.67 -24.95
C GLY A 176 41.44 -35.39 -23.82
N ILE A 177 40.12 -35.25 -23.70
CA ILE A 177 39.11 -36.26 -24.09
C ILE A 177 39.51 -37.71 -23.79
N SER A 178 38.87 -38.31 -22.79
CA SER A 178 38.28 -39.65 -22.95
C SER A 178 37.22 -39.91 -21.88
N GLU A 179 36.08 -40.33 -22.40
CA GLU A 179 34.79 -40.70 -21.85
C GLU A 179 34.84 -42.11 -21.25
N VAL A 180 34.39 -42.31 -19.99
CA VAL A 180 33.90 -43.61 -19.49
C VAL A 180 32.94 -43.39 -18.31
N THR A 181 31.66 -43.72 -18.48
CA THR A 181 30.79 -44.30 -17.44
C THR A 181 30.79 -45.82 -17.67
N PRO A 182 30.71 -46.69 -16.62
CA PRO A 182 29.38 -47.01 -16.06
C PRO A 182 29.34 -47.45 -14.57
N GLU A 183 28.14 -47.31 -14.01
CA GLU A 183 27.46 -48.24 -13.10
C GLU A 183 28.06 -48.70 -11.74
N SER A 184 27.33 -48.31 -10.69
CA SER A 184 26.74 -49.19 -9.66
C SER A 184 27.58 -49.70 -8.46
N ILE A 185 26.85 -49.79 -7.35
CA ILE A 185 27.04 -50.57 -6.11
C ILE A 185 27.47 -49.78 -4.85
N SER A 186 26.52 -49.82 -3.91
CA SER A 186 26.50 -49.58 -2.45
C SER A 186 27.81 -49.53 -1.66
N THR A 187 27.87 -48.70 -0.62
CA THR A 187 27.56 -49.09 0.80
C THR A 187 27.72 -47.89 1.75
N ASP A 188 26.98 -47.97 2.86
CA ASP A 188 26.99 -47.16 4.08
C ASP A 188 28.26 -46.37 4.42
N ASN A 189 28.06 -45.14 4.93
CA ASN A 189 28.38 -44.84 6.32
C ASN A 189 27.73 -43.52 6.79
N GLN A 190 26.84 -43.69 7.77
CA GLN A 190 26.59 -42.82 8.92
C GLN A 190 27.23 -41.42 8.92
N ASP A 191 26.39 -40.40 8.85
CA ASP A 191 26.37 -39.39 9.92
C ASP A 191 24.96 -38.85 10.12
N LYS A 192 24.47 -39.09 11.34
CA LYS A 192 23.14 -38.82 11.84
C LYS A 192 23.17 -37.46 12.52
N LEU A 193 22.80 -36.39 11.81
CA LEU A 193 22.43 -35.12 12.44
C LEU A 193 20.90 -34.98 12.41
N THR A 194 20.28 -35.49 13.46
CA THR A 194 18.87 -35.30 13.77
C THR A 194 18.62 -33.82 14.12
N VAL A 195 18.07 -33.06 13.19
CA VAL A 195 17.31 -31.84 13.50
C VAL A 195 15.86 -32.25 13.66
N THR A 196 15.38 -32.12 14.89
CA THR A 196 14.04 -32.43 15.34
C THR A 196 12.99 -31.61 14.59
N GLY A 197 12.10 -32.31 13.87
CA GLY A 197 10.66 -32.06 13.92
C GLY A 197 10.08 -30.98 13.02
N MET A 198 9.99 -31.24 11.70
CA MET A 198 8.84 -30.80 10.89
C MET A 198 8.43 -31.92 9.93
N CYS A 199 7.21 -32.42 10.07
CA CYS A 199 6.62 -33.45 9.24
C CYS A 199 6.21 -32.85 7.88
N VAL A 200 6.99 -33.08 6.83
CA VAL A 200 6.63 -32.77 5.43
C VAL A 200 5.76 -33.88 4.86
N CYS A 201 4.51 -33.97 5.32
CA CYS A 201 3.52 -34.92 4.78
C CYS A 201 2.30 -34.20 4.17
N SER A 202 2.52 -33.08 3.46
CA SER A 202 1.49 -32.53 2.57
C SER A 202 2.09 -32.12 1.23
N PRO A 203 1.62 -32.69 0.10
CA PRO A 203 2.02 -32.24 -1.24
C PRO A 203 1.79 -30.74 -1.44
N LEU A 204 0.80 -30.16 -0.74
CA LEU A 204 0.48 -28.74 -0.83
C LEU A 204 1.60 -27.85 -0.26
N ILE A 205 2.27 -28.25 0.82
CA ILE A 205 3.35 -27.47 1.43
C ILE A 205 4.59 -27.48 0.54
N LEU A 206 4.90 -28.61 -0.09
CA LEU A 206 6.00 -28.72 -1.04
C LEU A 206 5.72 -27.91 -2.31
N ILE A 207 4.47 -27.92 -2.81
CA ILE A 207 4.04 -27.07 -3.93
C ILE A 207 4.13 -25.59 -3.56
N THR A 208 3.72 -25.20 -2.35
CA THR A 208 3.87 -23.81 -1.87
C THR A 208 5.33 -23.42 -1.77
N LEU A 209 6.21 -24.29 -1.24
CA LEU A 209 7.64 -24.04 -1.16
C LEU A 209 8.30 -23.97 -2.54
N ILE A 210 7.94 -24.84 -3.47
CA ILE A 210 8.44 -24.79 -4.85
C ILE A 210 7.92 -23.54 -5.55
N TYR A 211 6.64 -23.17 -5.38
CA TYR A 211 6.08 -21.92 -5.92
C TYR A 211 6.76 -20.68 -5.36
N VAL A 212 7.05 -20.69 -4.05
CA VAL A 212 7.81 -19.63 -3.36
C VAL A 212 9.22 -19.56 -3.93
N LEU A 213 9.94 -20.68 -3.99
CA LEU A 213 11.31 -20.74 -4.51
C LEU A 213 11.39 -20.38 -5.99
N ASP A 214 10.42 -20.78 -6.82
CA ASP A 214 10.34 -20.43 -8.25
C ASP A 214 10.03 -18.94 -8.45
N LYS A 215 9.17 -18.34 -7.59
CA LYS A 215 8.93 -16.89 -7.55
C LYS A 215 10.20 -16.11 -7.21
N TYR A 216 11.07 -16.64 -6.35
CA TYR A 216 12.33 -16.01 -5.95
C TYR A 216 13.54 -16.37 -6.82
N ALA A 217 13.50 -17.48 -7.57
CA ALA A 217 14.60 -17.93 -8.44
C ALA A 217 14.68 -17.21 -9.79
N GLY A 218 13.62 -16.49 -10.18
CA GLY A 218 13.53 -15.77 -11.47
C GLY A 218 13.98 -14.31 -11.47
N TRP A 219 14.42 -13.74 -10.34
CA TRP A 219 14.75 -12.31 -10.24
C TRP A 219 16.12 -12.00 -10.83
N LYS A 220 16.20 -11.91 -12.16
CA LYS A 220 17.29 -11.19 -12.81
C LYS A 220 17.17 -9.71 -12.43
N THR A 221 18.15 -9.21 -11.68
CA THR A 221 18.29 -7.81 -11.24
C THR A 221 18.25 -6.86 -12.44
N ARG A 222 17.06 -6.38 -12.78
CA ARG A 222 16.88 -5.20 -13.61
C ARG A 222 16.99 -3.99 -12.70
N ALA A 223 17.87 -3.05 -13.04
CA ALA A 223 17.91 -1.74 -12.39
C ALA A 223 16.51 -1.11 -12.49
N VAL A 224 15.94 -0.72 -11.36
CA VAL A 224 14.63 -0.07 -11.32
C VAL A 224 14.84 1.42 -11.24
N VAL A 225 14.29 2.16 -12.21
CA VAL A 225 14.22 3.61 -12.15
C VAL A 225 13.00 4.00 -11.31
N CYS A 226 13.24 4.53 -10.11
CA CYS A 226 12.22 5.08 -9.23
C CYS A 226 12.29 6.60 -9.30
N GLY A 227 11.16 7.30 -9.51
CA GLY A 227 11.18 8.76 -9.61
C GLY A 227 9.85 9.42 -9.27
N PRO A 228 9.89 10.73 -8.95
CA PRO A 228 8.71 11.50 -8.56
C PRO A 228 7.66 11.49 -9.68
N CYS A 229 6.46 10.96 -9.41
CA CYS A 229 5.36 11.01 -10.36
C CYS A 229 3.99 10.95 -9.67
N ILE A 230 2.93 11.30 -10.43
CA ILE A 230 1.54 11.18 -9.99
C ILE A 230 0.82 10.23 -10.93
N LEU A 231 0.29 9.15 -10.39
CA LEU A 231 -0.40 8.10 -11.13
C LEU A 231 -1.91 8.21 -10.88
N ILE A 232 -2.71 8.11 -11.94
CA ILE A 232 -4.17 8.00 -11.84
C ILE A 232 -4.59 6.61 -12.29
N MET A 233 -5.31 5.90 -11.42
CA MET A 233 -5.88 4.60 -11.71
C MET A 233 -7.40 4.72 -11.68
N ASN A 234 -8.02 4.52 -12.84
CA ASN A 234 -9.44 4.73 -13.04
C ASN A 234 -10.03 3.51 -13.75
N SER A 235 -11.02 2.86 -13.11
CA SER A 235 -11.73 1.71 -13.69
C SER A 235 -12.66 2.08 -14.83
N LEU A 236 -12.99 3.38 -15.00
CA LEU A 236 -13.78 3.92 -16.10
C LEU A 236 -12.88 4.61 -17.14
N LYS A 237 -13.14 4.36 -18.43
CA LYS A 237 -12.36 4.93 -19.54
C LYS A 237 -12.63 6.42 -19.83
N PHE A 238 -13.74 6.98 -19.35
CA PHE A 238 -14.30 8.21 -19.92
C PHE A 238 -13.92 9.50 -19.19
N SER A 239 -13.27 9.45 -18.04
CA SER A 239 -12.92 10.65 -17.27
C SER A 239 -11.41 10.91 -17.26
N LEU A 240 -11.00 11.96 -17.99
CA LEU A 240 -9.66 12.54 -17.89
C LEU A 240 -9.66 13.57 -16.76
N HIS A 241 -8.82 13.33 -15.76
CA HIS A 241 -8.80 14.12 -14.52
C HIS A 241 -7.64 15.12 -14.50
N GLU A 242 -7.24 15.70 -15.63
CA GLU A 242 -6.02 16.53 -15.80
C GLU A 242 -5.81 17.60 -14.73
N ARG A 243 -6.89 18.24 -14.28
CA ARG A 243 -6.85 19.26 -13.23
C ARG A 243 -6.24 18.75 -11.92
N ILE A 244 -6.37 17.47 -11.61
CA ILE A 244 -5.87 16.88 -10.36
C ILE A 244 -4.35 16.97 -10.25
N PHE A 245 -3.63 16.76 -11.37
CA PHE A 245 -2.17 16.82 -11.39
C PHE A 245 -1.68 18.20 -10.95
N LYS A 246 -2.30 19.26 -11.47
CA LYS A 246 -1.98 20.64 -11.08
C LYS A 246 -2.25 20.88 -9.59
N LEU A 247 -3.43 20.50 -9.10
CA LEU A 247 -3.84 20.75 -7.72
C LEU A 247 -2.99 20.01 -6.70
N LEU A 248 -2.59 18.77 -7.00
CA LEU A 248 -1.72 17.99 -6.12
C LEU A 248 -0.28 18.50 -6.12
N ARG A 249 0.27 18.91 -7.28
CA ARG A 249 1.58 19.58 -7.33
C ARG A 249 1.59 20.87 -6.51
N GLU A 250 0.55 21.70 -6.65
CA GLU A 250 0.39 22.93 -5.86
C GLU A 250 0.27 22.63 -4.35
N TYR A 251 -0.43 21.56 -3.97
CA TYR A 251 -0.49 21.09 -2.58
C TYR A 251 0.89 20.69 -2.08
N LEU A 252 1.64 19.88 -2.83
CA LEU A 252 2.99 19.44 -2.47
C LEU A 252 3.96 20.62 -2.33
N GLN A 253 3.89 21.63 -3.21
CA GLN A 253 4.69 22.85 -3.08
C GLN A 253 4.42 23.58 -1.75
N SER A 254 3.15 23.76 -1.40
CA SER A 254 2.77 24.44 -0.14
C SER A 254 3.12 23.61 1.09
N GLU A 255 2.97 22.28 1.02
CA GLU A 255 3.36 21.39 2.11
C GLU A 255 4.88 21.33 2.26
N TRP A 256 5.64 21.35 1.17
CA TRP A 256 7.11 21.39 1.20
C TRP A 256 7.61 22.68 1.85
N GLU A 257 7.05 23.83 1.46
CA GLU A 257 7.37 25.12 2.07
C GLU A 257 7.10 25.08 3.59
N LEU A 258 5.95 24.53 3.99
CA LEU A 258 5.58 24.40 5.40
C LEU A 258 6.53 23.47 6.19
N ARG A 259 7.00 22.37 5.58
CA ARG A 259 7.78 21.32 6.28
C ARG A 259 9.28 21.53 6.24
N ARG A 260 9.81 22.08 5.15
CA ARG A 260 11.25 22.26 4.91
C ARG A 260 11.70 23.70 5.08
N GLY A 261 10.77 24.67 5.09
CA GLY A 261 11.11 26.10 5.16
C GLY A 261 11.80 26.64 3.90
N SER A 262 11.80 25.84 2.82
CA SER A 262 12.41 26.15 1.52
C SER A 262 11.36 26.06 0.43
N VAL A 263 11.54 26.75 -0.68
CA VAL A 263 10.67 26.62 -1.85
C VAL A 263 11.18 25.51 -2.74
N ARG A 264 10.29 24.60 -3.13
CA ARG A 264 10.55 23.60 -4.16
C ARG A 264 9.43 23.63 -5.17
N GLU A 265 9.79 23.74 -6.44
CA GLU A 265 8.83 23.61 -7.52
C GLU A 265 8.52 22.13 -7.74
N PHE A 266 7.24 21.86 -8.02
CA PHE A 266 6.79 20.56 -8.51
C PHE A 266 6.12 20.85 -9.86
N SER A 267 6.90 20.84 -10.93
CA SER A 267 6.40 21.08 -12.30
C SER A 267 5.94 19.78 -12.96
N SER A 268 5.33 19.87 -14.15
CA SER A 268 5.00 18.68 -14.95
C SER A 268 6.23 17.93 -15.48
N GLU A 269 7.38 18.59 -15.53
CA GLU A 269 8.65 18.00 -15.95
C GLU A 269 9.32 17.24 -14.79
N GLN A 270 9.35 17.86 -13.60
CA GLN A 270 9.92 17.27 -12.39
C GLN A 270 9.05 16.17 -11.78
N MET A 271 7.72 16.30 -11.89
CA MET A 271 6.78 15.30 -11.35
C MET A 271 5.69 15.01 -12.39
N ARG A 272 6.00 14.09 -13.30
CA ARG A 272 5.11 13.73 -14.42
C ARG A 272 3.82 13.11 -13.91
N GLY A 273 2.71 13.53 -14.52
CA GLY A 273 1.40 12.91 -14.32
C GLY A 273 1.18 11.81 -15.36
N SER A 274 0.57 10.68 -14.98
CA SER A 274 0.23 9.62 -15.91
C SER A 274 -1.07 8.92 -15.55
N HIS A 275 -1.91 8.70 -16.56
CA HIS A 275 -3.05 7.79 -16.47
C HIS A 275 -2.56 6.36 -16.71
N CYS A 276 -2.72 5.51 -15.71
CA CYS A 276 -2.35 4.11 -15.79
C CYS A 276 -3.39 3.33 -16.61
N LYS A 277 -2.94 2.37 -17.41
CA LYS A 277 -3.85 1.40 -18.02
C LYS A 277 -4.07 0.28 -17.02
N VAL A 278 -5.23 0.24 -16.37
CA VAL A 278 -5.55 -0.70 -15.29
C VAL A 278 -6.71 -1.62 -15.67
N PRO A 279 -6.97 -2.71 -14.94
CA PRO A 279 -8.14 -3.54 -15.18
C PRO A 279 -9.41 -2.70 -15.03
N LEU A 280 -10.29 -2.76 -16.02
CA LEU A 280 -11.48 -1.92 -16.08
C LEU A 280 -12.72 -2.65 -15.60
N GLN A 281 -13.63 -1.89 -14.97
CA GLN A 281 -14.92 -2.44 -14.54
C GLN A 281 -15.84 -2.73 -15.72
N ASP A 282 -16.70 -3.72 -15.55
CA ASP A 282 -17.73 -4.13 -16.51
C ASP A 282 -19.16 -3.79 -16.05
N ASN A 283 -19.29 -3.02 -14.97
CA ASN A 283 -20.55 -2.56 -14.41
C ASN A 283 -20.48 -1.07 -14.02
N SER A 284 -21.57 -0.52 -13.47
CA SER A 284 -21.71 0.91 -13.19
C SER A 284 -21.39 1.34 -11.76
N SER A 285 -21.18 0.41 -10.81
CA SER A 285 -21.13 0.75 -9.37
C SER A 285 -19.91 0.25 -8.62
N ASP A 286 -19.08 -0.61 -9.22
CA ASP A 286 -17.91 -1.22 -8.55
C ASP A 286 -16.65 -0.34 -8.56
N CYS A 287 -16.73 0.94 -8.97
CA CYS A 287 -15.54 1.80 -9.03
C CYS A 287 -14.81 1.92 -7.68
N GLY A 288 -15.55 1.91 -6.57
CA GLY A 288 -14.99 1.85 -5.22
C GLY A 288 -14.23 0.54 -4.95
N LEU A 289 -14.73 -0.61 -5.39
CA LEU A 289 -14.05 -1.90 -5.21
C LEU A 289 -12.77 -1.99 -6.04
N TYR A 290 -12.79 -1.44 -7.26
CA TYR A 290 -11.58 -1.34 -8.08
C TYR A 290 -10.54 -0.44 -7.42
N LEU A 291 -10.93 0.70 -6.85
CA LEU A 291 -10.04 1.55 -6.05
C LEU A 291 -9.36 0.76 -4.92
N LEU A 292 -10.14 0.02 -4.13
CA LEU A 292 -9.61 -0.80 -3.04
C LEU A 292 -8.66 -1.90 -3.54
N GLN A 293 -9.03 -2.59 -4.62
CA GLN A 293 -8.18 -3.61 -5.24
C GLN A 293 -6.90 -3.03 -5.85
N TYR A 294 -6.92 -1.82 -6.40
CA TYR A 294 -5.70 -1.14 -6.87
C TYR A 294 -4.72 -0.93 -5.73
N VAL A 295 -5.18 -0.40 -4.58
CA VAL A 295 -4.31 -0.19 -3.42
C VAL A 295 -3.80 -1.52 -2.88
N GLU A 296 -4.67 -2.52 -2.73
CA GLU A 296 -4.28 -3.85 -2.25
C GLU A 296 -3.22 -4.50 -3.14
N SER A 297 -3.40 -4.45 -4.47
CA SER A 297 -2.43 -5.01 -5.43
C SER A 297 -1.12 -4.21 -5.43
N PHE A 298 -1.21 -2.88 -5.31
CA PHE A 298 -0.03 -2.00 -5.22
C PHE A 298 0.81 -2.29 -3.99
N LEU A 299 0.18 -2.54 -2.85
CA LEU A 299 0.91 -2.80 -1.61
C LEU A 299 1.48 -4.23 -1.54
N GLN A 300 0.87 -5.21 -2.22
CA GLN A 300 1.36 -6.59 -2.27
C GLN A 300 2.59 -6.76 -3.17
N ASP A 301 2.59 -6.06 -4.32
CA ASP A 301 3.70 -6.05 -5.27
C ASP A 301 3.81 -4.63 -5.84
N PRO A 302 4.55 -3.73 -5.17
CA PRO A 302 4.70 -2.35 -5.62
C PRO A 302 5.28 -2.37 -7.03
N VAL A 303 4.67 -1.59 -7.93
CA VAL A 303 5.01 -1.60 -9.37
C VAL A 303 6.50 -1.31 -9.55
N VAL A 304 7.28 -2.35 -9.83
CA VAL A 304 8.75 -2.30 -9.87
C VAL A 304 9.30 -1.65 -11.14
N HIS A 305 8.47 -1.06 -11.99
CA HIS A 305 8.91 -0.34 -13.19
C HIS A 305 8.06 0.92 -13.39
N PHE A 306 8.60 2.11 -13.07
CA PHE A 306 7.94 3.41 -13.25
C PHE A 306 8.08 3.97 -14.68
N GLU A 307 8.18 3.10 -15.68
CA GLU A 307 8.13 3.53 -17.08
C GLU A 307 6.71 3.94 -17.46
N LEU A 308 6.52 5.24 -17.64
CA LEU A 308 5.21 5.81 -17.93
C LEU A 308 4.86 5.70 -19.43
N PRO A 309 3.63 5.32 -19.80
CA PRO A 309 2.50 5.00 -18.92
C PRO A 309 2.55 3.56 -18.39
N LEU A 310 2.19 3.39 -17.11
CA LEU A 310 2.08 2.07 -16.51
C LEU A 310 0.98 1.25 -17.19
N CYS A 311 1.35 0.09 -17.72
CA CYS A 311 0.46 -0.86 -18.39
C CYS A 311 0.21 -2.06 -17.47
N LEU A 312 -0.92 -2.01 -16.77
CA LEU A 312 -1.36 -2.91 -15.70
C LEU A 312 -2.71 -3.57 -16.05
N GLU A 313 -3.10 -3.67 -17.31
CA GLU A 313 -4.44 -4.15 -17.71
C GLU A 313 -4.77 -5.58 -17.24
N ARG A 314 -3.75 -6.37 -16.91
CA ARG A 314 -3.85 -7.75 -16.39
C ARG A 314 -3.36 -7.90 -14.95
N TRP A 315 -3.31 -6.80 -14.19
CA TRP A 315 -2.71 -6.77 -12.85
C TRP A 315 -3.37 -7.74 -11.87
N PHE A 316 -4.69 -7.88 -11.96
CA PHE A 316 -5.44 -8.87 -11.19
C PHE A 316 -6.64 -9.38 -12.01
N PRO A 317 -7.08 -10.63 -11.76
CA PRO A 317 -8.28 -11.15 -12.37
C PRO A 317 -9.52 -10.48 -11.78
N ARG A 318 -10.52 -10.19 -12.63
CA ARG A 318 -11.81 -9.57 -12.21
C ARG A 318 -12.53 -10.32 -11.10
N GLN A 319 -12.29 -11.63 -10.99
CA GLN A 319 -12.89 -12.46 -9.96
C GLN A 319 -12.49 -12.05 -8.53
N GLN A 320 -11.33 -11.41 -8.34
CA GLN A 320 -10.95 -10.84 -7.04
C GLN A 320 -11.89 -9.67 -6.67
N VAL A 321 -12.17 -8.76 -7.61
CA VAL A 321 -13.09 -7.64 -7.36
C VAL A 321 -14.52 -8.14 -7.10
N ARG A 322 -14.98 -9.16 -7.85
CA ARG A 322 -16.35 -9.71 -7.70
C ARG A 322 -16.64 -10.28 -6.31
N ARG A 323 -15.64 -10.82 -5.62
CA ARG A 323 -15.79 -11.37 -4.26
C ARG A 323 -15.56 -10.32 -3.18
N LYS A 324 -15.02 -9.15 -3.54
CA LYS A 324 -14.53 -8.17 -2.58
C LYS A 324 -15.64 -7.58 -1.70
N ARG A 325 -16.88 -7.49 -2.20
CA ARG A 325 -18.04 -7.09 -1.38
C ARG A 325 -18.24 -8.01 -0.19
N ASP A 326 -18.25 -9.32 -0.45
CA ASP A 326 -18.41 -10.35 0.57
C ASP A 326 -17.18 -10.39 1.49
N GLU A 327 -15.97 -10.32 0.93
CA GLU A 327 -14.72 -10.29 1.71
C GLU A 327 -14.66 -9.12 2.70
N ILE A 328 -15.08 -7.92 2.29
CA ILE A 328 -15.12 -6.75 3.18
C ILE A 328 -16.19 -6.92 4.25
N ARG A 329 -17.38 -7.43 3.88
CA ARG A 329 -18.46 -7.65 4.84
C ARG A 329 -18.05 -8.66 5.90
N ASP A 330 -17.53 -9.81 5.49
CA ASP A 330 -17.07 -10.86 6.38
C ASP A 330 -15.94 -10.36 7.30
N LEU A 331 -15.04 -9.53 6.75
CA LEU A 331 -13.99 -8.89 7.53
C LEU A 331 -14.55 -7.98 8.63
N VAL A 332 -15.50 -7.10 8.31
CA VAL A 332 -16.10 -6.19 9.32
C VAL A 332 -16.79 -6.98 10.42
N LEU A 333 -17.59 -7.99 10.04
CA LEU A 333 -18.29 -8.86 11.00
C LEU A 333 -17.31 -9.66 11.87
N HIS A 334 -16.22 -10.15 11.29
CA HIS A 334 -15.17 -10.86 12.02
C HIS A 334 -14.45 -9.96 13.03
N LEU A 335 -14.01 -8.76 12.62
CA LEU A 335 -13.36 -7.79 13.49
C LEU A 335 -14.30 -7.29 14.60
N SER A 336 -15.58 -7.11 14.30
CA SER A 336 -16.62 -6.80 15.28
C SER A 336 -16.72 -7.88 16.36
N THR A 337 -16.76 -9.15 15.94
CA THR A 337 -16.83 -10.29 16.85
C THR A 337 -15.61 -10.34 17.77
N ILE A 338 -14.40 -10.14 17.22
CA ILE A 338 -13.16 -10.10 18.00
C ILE A 338 -13.17 -8.94 19.01
N SER A 339 -13.58 -7.75 18.58
CA SER A 339 -13.60 -6.55 19.44
C SER A 339 -14.59 -6.71 20.60
N ASN A 340 -15.75 -7.29 20.33
CA ASN A 340 -16.76 -7.61 21.35
C ASN A 340 -16.26 -8.67 22.33
N LEU A 341 -15.59 -9.72 21.84
CA LEU A 341 -15.00 -10.75 22.70
C LEU A 341 -13.91 -10.17 23.60
N PHE A 342 -13.03 -9.32 23.07
CA PHE A 342 -11.99 -8.65 23.86
C PHE A 342 -12.60 -7.76 24.95
N THR A 343 -13.63 -6.99 24.60
CA THR A 343 -14.36 -6.16 25.56
C THR A 343 -15.05 -7.00 26.64
N PHE A 344 -15.67 -8.12 26.25
CA PHE A 344 -16.32 -9.05 27.19
C PHE A 344 -15.32 -9.68 28.17
N VAL A 345 -14.19 -10.20 27.66
CA VAL A 345 -13.14 -10.80 28.50
C VAL A 345 -12.52 -9.74 29.41
N PHE A 346 -12.21 -8.54 28.91
CA PHE A 346 -11.62 -7.47 29.70
C PHE A 346 -12.56 -6.99 30.82
N THR A 347 -13.84 -6.80 30.53
CA THR A 347 -14.83 -6.38 31.55
C THR A 347 -15.04 -7.47 32.62
N HIS A 348 -15.16 -8.75 32.23
CA HIS A 348 -15.35 -9.84 33.19
C HIS A 348 -14.10 -10.12 34.02
N THR A 349 -12.90 -10.03 33.43
CA THR A 349 -11.65 -10.24 34.17
C THR A 349 -11.40 -9.09 35.14
N CYS A 350 -11.64 -7.84 34.74
CA CYS A 350 -11.50 -6.68 35.63
C CYS A 350 -12.52 -6.67 36.78
N MET A 351 -13.75 -7.14 36.54
CA MET A 351 -14.77 -7.31 37.60
C MET A 351 -14.34 -8.36 38.64
N LEU A 352 -13.62 -9.42 38.23
CA LEU A 352 -13.13 -10.47 39.12
C LEU A 352 -11.86 -10.07 39.88
N THR A 353 -11.15 -9.03 39.44
CA THR A 353 -9.90 -8.55 40.07
C THR A 353 -10.04 -7.20 40.79
N SER A 354 -11.25 -6.65 40.92
CA SER A 354 -11.46 -5.44 41.74
C SER A 354 -11.42 -5.82 43.22
N PRO A 355 -10.41 -5.40 44.01
CA PRO A 355 -10.51 -5.51 45.46
C PRO A 355 -11.56 -4.50 45.93
N TYR A 356 -12.36 -4.92 46.91
CA TYR A 356 -13.29 -4.07 47.66
C TYR A 356 -12.61 -2.84 48.26
#